data_AF-A0A9W4VX51-F1
#
_entry.id   AF-A0A9W4VX51-F1
#
_cell.length_a   1.000
_cell.length_b   1.000
_cell.length_c   1.000
_cell.angle_alpha   90.00
_cell.angle_beta   90.00
_cell.angle_gamma   90.00
#
_symmetry.space_group_name_H-M   'P 1'
#
loop_
_entity.id
_entity.type
_entity.pdbx_description
1 polymer ?
#
loop_
_entity_poly.entity_id
_entity_poly.type
_entity_poly.pdbx_seq_one_letter_code
_entity_poly.pdbx_strand_id
1 'polypeptide(L)'
;MSDLVECSECKLKFDLDVFDNCPDCEDDLIECEVCDYKFNYKLDSCPNCDENTVPKGTECEFCEKPAVRYLQDNPVCEDHFQQ
;
A
#
# COMPACT_ATOMS: atom_id res chain seq x y z
N MET A 1 -6.24 -12.58 8.70
CA MET A 1 -6.09 -13.51 7.57
C MET A 1 -5.83 -12.61 6.40
N SER A 2 -4.66 -12.68 5.76
CA SER A 2 -4.46 -11.87 4.56
C SER A 2 -5.17 -12.56 3.40
N ASP A 3 -5.96 -11.78 2.68
CA ASP A 3 -6.74 -12.27 1.56
C ASP A 3 -5.82 -12.32 0.34
N LEU A 4 -5.39 -13.53 -0.02
CA LEU A 4 -4.58 -13.75 -1.22
C LEU A 4 -5.42 -13.45 -2.47
N VAL A 5 -4.92 -12.53 -3.30
CA VAL A 5 -5.52 -12.16 -4.58
C VAL A 5 -4.83 -12.95 -5.70
N GLU A 6 -5.63 -13.43 -6.66
CA GLU A 6 -5.13 -14.12 -7.85
C GLU A 6 -4.96 -13.12 -9.00
N CYS A 7 -3.75 -13.05 -9.56
CA CYS A 7 -3.48 -12.24 -10.74
C CYS A 7 -4.30 -12.73 -11.95
N SER A 8 -4.96 -11.82 -12.67
CA SER A 8 -5.75 -12.16 -13.87
C SER A 8 -4.88 -12.70 -15.01
N GLU A 9 -3.63 -12.25 -15.12
CA GLU A 9 -2.72 -12.58 -16.22
C GLU A 9 -1.92 -13.86 -15.95
N CYS A 10 -1.06 -13.85 -14.92
CA CYS A 10 -0.14 -14.95 -14.63
C CYS A 10 -0.72 -16.02 -13.68
N LYS A 11 -1.92 -15.80 -13.13
CA LYS A 11 -2.60 -16.70 -12.16
C LYS A 11 -1.83 -16.91 -10.86
N LEU A 12 -0.81 -16.10 -10.59
CA LEU A 12 -0.11 -16.11 -9.32
C LEU A 12 -1.05 -15.59 -8.23
N LYS A 13 -1.09 -16.30 -7.10
CA LYS A 13 -1.73 -15.83 -5.87
C LYS A 13 -0.71 -15.13 -5.01
N PHE A 14 -1.00 -13.90 -4.61
CA PHE A 14 -0.11 -13.08 -3.81
C PHE A 14 -0.92 -12.26 -2.80
N ASP A 15 -0.23 -11.76 -1.80
CA ASP A 15 -0.80 -10.98 -0.72
C ASP A 15 -0.66 -9.49 -1.02
N LEU A 16 -1.79 -8.77 -1.12
CA LEU A 16 -1.78 -7.32 -1.36
C LEU A 16 -1.29 -6.52 -0.14
N ASP A 17 -1.27 -7.12 1.05
CA ASP A 17 -0.70 -6.49 2.25
C ASP A 17 0.84 -6.56 2.25
N VAL A 18 1.42 -7.47 1.46
CA VAL A 18 2.87 -7.69 1.35
C VAL A 18 3.44 -7.10 0.06
N PHE A 19 2.70 -7.25 -1.03
CA PHE A 19 3.08 -6.75 -2.35
C PHE A 19 2.00 -5.81 -2.84
N ASP A 20 2.39 -4.58 -3.16
CA ASP A 20 1.43 -3.59 -3.68
C ASP A 20 0.82 -4.05 -5.03
N ASN A 21 1.51 -4.94 -5.76
CA ASN A 21 1.16 -5.39 -7.11
C ASN A 21 1.59 -6.84 -7.35
N CYS A 22 1.15 -7.43 -8.48
CA CYS A 22 1.62 -8.75 -8.91
C CYS A 22 3.16 -8.76 -8.99
N PRO A 23 3.86 -9.54 -8.14
CA PRO A 23 5.31 -9.48 -8.04
C PRO A 23 6.04 -10.08 -9.26
N ASP A 24 5.37 -10.94 -10.02
CA ASP A 24 5.93 -11.65 -11.17
C ASP A 24 5.60 -10.96 -12.51
N CYS A 25 4.75 -9.93 -12.46
CA CYS A 25 4.32 -9.15 -13.61
C CYS A 25 5.12 -7.83 -13.66
N GLU A 26 6.46 -7.89 -13.76
CA GLU A 26 7.30 -6.68 -13.76
C GLU A 26 6.96 -5.69 -14.88
N ASP A 27 6.33 -6.15 -15.98
CA ASP A 27 5.93 -5.32 -17.14
C ASP A 27 4.75 -4.36 -16.86
N ASP A 28 4.01 -4.55 -15.77
CA ASP A 28 2.87 -3.68 -15.41
C ASP A 28 3.30 -2.50 -14.50
N LEU A 29 4.58 -2.34 -14.18
CA LEU A 29 5.06 -1.31 -13.25
C LEU A 29 5.56 -0.05 -13.98
N ILE A 30 5.09 1.12 -13.53
CA ILE A 30 5.61 2.44 -13.89
C ILE A 30 6.35 3.06 -12.71
N GLU A 31 7.37 3.86 -12.99
CA GLU A 31 8.11 4.60 -11.98
C GLU A 31 7.45 5.96 -11.73
N CYS A 32 7.21 6.29 -10.47
CA CYS A 32 6.66 7.58 -10.09
C CYS A 32 7.69 8.68 -10.33
N GLU A 33 7.36 9.66 -11.17
CA GLU A 33 8.25 10.80 -11.47
C GLU A 33 8.55 11.71 -10.26
N VAL A 34 7.83 11.55 -9.14
CA VAL A 34 7.98 12.37 -7.93
C VAL A 34 8.86 11.70 -6.88
N CYS A 35 8.76 10.38 -6.70
CA CYS A 35 9.42 9.66 -5.60
C CYS A 35 10.18 8.41 -6.03
N ASP A 36 10.33 8.16 -7.34
CA ASP A 36 11.03 7.02 -7.94
C ASP A 36 10.49 5.64 -7.52
N TYR A 37 9.31 5.60 -6.87
CA TYR A 37 8.65 4.37 -6.46
C TYR A 37 7.98 3.70 -7.67
N LYS A 38 8.23 2.40 -7.85
CA LYS A 38 7.62 1.60 -8.92
C LYS A 38 6.30 1.01 -8.48
N PHE A 39 5.23 1.29 -9.23
CA PHE A 39 3.87 0.86 -8.92
C PHE A 39 3.10 0.48 -10.18
N ASN A 40 2.01 -0.28 -10.06
CA ASN A 40 1.27 -0.71 -11.24
C ASN A 40 0.58 0.45 -11.95
N TYR A 41 0.71 0.53 -13.28
CA TYR A 41 0.08 1.58 -14.07
C TYR A 41 -1.46 1.57 -14.02
N LYS A 42 -2.06 0.47 -13.55
CA LYS A 42 -3.51 0.33 -13.35
C LYS A 42 -4.00 1.06 -12.09
N LEU A 43 -3.10 1.49 -11.20
CA LEU A 43 -3.47 2.40 -10.11
C LEU A 43 -3.64 3.81 -10.70
N ASP A 44 -4.69 4.52 -10.27
CA ASP A 44 -4.99 5.89 -10.75
C ASP A 44 -3.89 6.91 -10.37
N SER A 45 -3.14 6.63 -9.31
CA SER A 45 -2.06 7.49 -8.78
C SER A 45 -0.94 6.64 -8.16
N CYS A 46 0.23 7.26 -7.97
CA CYS A 46 1.30 6.63 -7.21
C CYS A 46 0.85 6.48 -5.75
N PRO A 47 0.75 5.26 -5.21
CA PRO A 47 0.27 5.08 -3.83
C PRO A 47 1.20 5.77 -2.84
N ASN A 48 2.51 5.79 -3.09
CA ASN A 48 3.48 6.41 -2.19
C ASN A 48 3.43 7.96 -2.18
N CYS A 49 2.75 8.57 -3.17
CA CYS A 49 2.51 10.02 -3.23
C CYS A 49 1.04 10.38 -2.96
N ASP A 50 0.18 9.40 -2.71
CA ASP A 50 -1.20 9.64 -2.33
C ASP A 50 -1.24 10.38 -1.00
N GLU A 51 -2.11 11.38 -0.87
CA GLU A 51 -2.26 12.16 0.36
C GLU A 51 -2.73 11.31 1.54
N ASN A 52 -3.33 10.15 1.25
CA ASN A 52 -3.77 9.17 2.25
C ASN A 52 -2.65 8.20 2.66
N THR A 53 -1.47 8.28 2.04
CA THR A 53 -0.32 7.48 2.44
C THR A 53 0.36 8.10 3.65
N VAL A 54 0.43 7.32 4.72
CA VAL A 54 1.10 7.72 5.95
C VAL A 54 2.62 7.73 5.71
N PRO A 55 3.31 8.86 5.94
CA PRO A 55 4.75 8.93 5.79
C PRO A 55 5.46 7.90 6.66
N LYS A 56 6.54 7.32 6.13
CA LYS A 56 7.34 6.34 6.88
C LYS A 56 7.84 6.91 8.20
N GLY A 57 7.68 6.15 9.28
CA GLY A 57 8.09 6.54 10.63
C GLY A 57 7.06 7.38 11.39
N THR A 58 5.90 7.64 10.80
CA THR A 58 4.77 8.25 11.52
C THR A 58 4.24 7.26 12.56
N GLU A 59 4.07 7.74 13.79
CA GLU A 59 3.51 6.97 14.89
C GLU A 59 1.97 7.06 14.88
N CYS A 60 1.32 6.02 15.38
CA CYS A 60 -0.13 6.00 15.55
C CYS A 60 -0.56 7.01 16.62
N GLU A 61 -1.62 7.75 16.35
CA GLU A 61 -2.17 8.75 17.29
C GLU A 61 -2.57 8.14 18.65
N PHE A 62 -2.94 6.86 18.64
CA PHE A 62 -3.45 6.16 19.82
C PHE A 62 -2.42 5.23 20.50
N CYS A 63 -1.23 5.01 19.89
CA CYS A 63 -0.16 4.19 20.48
C CYS A 63 1.19 4.36 19.76
N GLU A 64 2.28 3.86 20.34
CA GLU A 64 3.64 3.97 19.77
C GLU A 64 3.92 3.02 18.59
N LYS A 65 2.89 2.41 17.99
CA LYS A 65 3.06 1.55 16.81
C LYS A 65 3.17 2.40 15.54
N PRO A 66 3.86 1.91 14.49
CA PRO A 66 3.85 2.56 13.19
C PRO A 66 2.42 2.71 12.66
N ALA A 67 2.08 3.92 12.22
CA ALA A 67 0.83 4.16 11.50
C ALA A 67 0.94 3.65 10.06
N VAL A 68 -0.18 3.14 9.54
CA VAL A 68 -0.26 2.53 8.21
C VAL A 68 -1.32 3.19 7.32
N ARG A 69 -2.24 3.95 7.91
CA ARG A 69 -3.27 4.72 7.19
C ARG A 69 -3.83 5.86 8.04
N TYR A 70 -4.50 6.81 7.41
CA TYR A 70 -5.22 7.87 8.10
C TYR A 70 -6.66 7.45 8.40
N LEU A 71 -7.14 7.74 9.61
CA LEU A 71 -8.56 7.71 9.97
C LEU A 71 -9.04 9.15 10.15
N GLN A 72 -9.86 9.62 9.20
CA GLN A 72 -10.27 11.02 9.01
C GLN A 72 -9.11 11.95 8.68
N ASP A 73 -8.16 12.12 9.60
CA ASP A 73 -6.90 12.87 9.43
C ASP A 73 -5.81 12.39 10.41
N ASN A 74 -6.14 11.42 11.28
CA ASN A 74 -5.22 10.93 12.31
C ASN A 74 -4.49 9.70 11.79
N PRO A 75 -3.15 9.67 11.80
CA PRO A 75 -2.41 8.48 11.42
C PRO A 75 -2.67 7.38 12.46
N VAL A 76 -3.13 6.21 12.02
CA VAL A 76 -3.46 5.07 12.89
C VAL A 76 -2.75 3.80 12.45
N CYS A 77 -2.40 2.96 13.42
CA CYS A 77 -1.93 1.60 13.15
C CYS A 77 -3.08 0.67 12.77
N GLU A 78 -2.77 -0.51 12.21
CA GLU A 78 -3.77 -1.53 11.83
C GLU A 78 -4.80 -1.80 12.93
N ASP A 79 -4.33 -1.99 14.18
CA ASP A 79 -5.18 -2.32 15.33
C ASP A 79 -6.21 -1.23 15.67
N HIS A 80 -5.93 0.04 15.38
CA HIS A 80 -6.82 1.17 15.68
C HIS A 80 -7.63 1.60 14.45
N PHE A 81 -7.37 1.01 13.29
CA PHE A 81 -8.19 1.21 12.09
C PHE A 81 -9.41 0.28 12.07
N GLN A 82 -9.27 -0.96 12.54
CA GLN A 82 -10.32 -1.99 12.48
C GLN A 82 -11.32 -1.97 13.66
N GLN A 83 -11.42 -0.88 14.43
CA GLN A 83 -12.27 -0.78 15.63
C GLN A 83 -13.65 -0.19 15.36
#